data_AF-A0A951CD60-F1
#
_entry.id   AF-A0A951CD60-F1
#
_cell.length_a   1.000
_cell.length_b   1.000
_cell.length_c   1.000
_cell.angle_alpha   90.00
_cell.angle_beta   90.00
_cell.angle_gamma   90.00
#
_symmetry.space_group_name_H-M   'P 1'
#
loop_
_entity.id
_entity.type
_entity.pdbx_description
1 polymer ?
#
loop_
_entity_poly.entity_id
_entity_poly.type
_entity_poly.pdbx_seq_one_letter_code
_entity_poly.pdbx_strand_id
1 'polypeptide(L)'
;MKSRKFCPRNSLFWFALLLIGTTVASPLFGHSALRIRDRGRSGDSVITGKSFNLPAGESTSGDVVVIRGHARIDGIVDGDLALIGSDSEVSGTVNGDIVAIASKIHFSPGAVVNGDFTSFLSAVRDDTNLHVSGSRTNLDLLPADTILGLGQWVAGTILLLRPMSPDSFTSWLWALLVLGLCLGIGWLFPKPLADTGVVLRERAPASFLCGLAIVPAAALLSFLLLITVVGILVIPLIFAAIFAFSLFGNAVVFQLIGQRLAPQIRAQKYPVLLWIALGAVVCWVLYCIPVIGFLAGSVVFLAGLGSFSLYLIERSKGRPIAAAQLTNGPGSEIRHTSDAGQVEPPAPPKSLAVIRWTRSTTFWPRLGANVIDLLIVAALVHFLGVHRILLPAWVLYRFAMYAWRSATIGEIVLNLRVQKLDGSLVTGDYGTALVRALSSLLSLLPLGLGFFWILFDPAGETWHDKIAGTQVVSSRPPAHPPAPPVPPAPKPEPGPSEK
;
A
#
# COMPACT_ATOMS: atom_id res chain seq x y z
N MET A 1 24.55 -43.39 -47.26
CA MET A 1 24.09 -42.00 -47.04
C MET A 1 22.87 -42.03 -46.12
N LYS A 2 23.06 -41.74 -44.82
CA LYS A 2 21.95 -41.55 -43.87
C LYS A 2 21.64 -40.05 -43.78
N SER A 3 20.38 -39.69 -43.98
CA SER A 3 19.92 -38.31 -44.01
C SER A 3 20.13 -37.63 -42.66
N ARG A 4 20.82 -36.48 -42.67
CA ARG A 4 20.83 -35.54 -41.54
C ARG A 4 19.43 -34.94 -41.45
N LYS A 5 18.70 -35.24 -40.37
CA LYS A 5 17.49 -34.49 -40.03
C LYS A 5 17.94 -33.10 -39.58
N PHE A 6 17.70 -32.12 -40.44
CA PHE A 6 17.84 -30.69 -40.15
C PHE A 6 16.81 -30.34 -39.08
N CYS A 7 17.24 -30.17 -37.83
CA CYS A 7 16.40 -29.57 -36.80
C CYS A 7 16.37 -28.05 -37.06
N PRO A 8 15.20 -27.39 -37.15
CA PRO A 8 15.15 -25.98 -37.52
C PRO A 8 15.68 -25.13 -36.36
N ARG A 9 16.67 -24.28 -36.69
CA ARG A 9 17.46 -23.33 -35.88
C ARG A 9 16.71 -22.40 -34.89
N ASN A 10 15.38 -22.51 -34.79
CA ASN A 10 14.54 -21.64 -33.98
C ASN A 10 13.66 -22.40 -32.95
N SER A 11 13.63 -23.73 -32.90
CA SER A 11 12.65 -24.44 -32.06
C SER A 11 12.94 -24.34 -30.56
N LEU A 12 14.21 -24.35 -30.15
CA LEU A 12 14.63 -24.17 -28.76
C LEU A 12 14.34 -22.76 -28.24
N PHE A 13 14.56 -21.74 -29.06
CA PHE A 13 14.21 -20.35 -28.76
C PHE A 13 12.70 -20.19 -28.54
N TRP A 14 11.86 -20.75 -29.42
CA TRP A 14 10.41 -20.72 -29.27
C TRP A 14 9.91 -21.57 -28.11
N PHE A 15 10.52 -22.72 -27.81
CA PHE A 15 10.20 -23.54 -26.64
C PHE A 15 10.55 -22.84 -25.32
N ALA A 16 11.70 -22.17 -25.25
CA ALA A 16 12.09 -21.35 -24.11
C ALA A 16 11.14 -20.17 -23.90
N LEU A 17 10.69 -19.51 -24.98
CA LEU A 17 9.69 -18.44 -24.92
C LEU A 17 8.31 -18.94 -24.45
N LEU A 18 7.92 -20.16 -24.84
CA LEU A 18 6.67 -20.80 -24.42
C LEU A 18 6.71 -21.25 -22.95
N LEU A 19 7.89 -21.56 -22.41
CA LEU A 19 8.13 -21.83 -20.99
C LEU A 19 8.11 -20.57 -20.11
N ILE A 20 8.47 -19.40 -20.65
CA ILE A 20 8.35 -18.10 -19.95
C ILE A 20 6.88 -17.75 -19.71
N GLY A 21 5.98 -18.09 -20.64
CA GLY A 21 4.53 -17.88 -20.49
C GLY A 21 3.87 -18.73 -19.41
N THR A 22 4.48 -19.85 -19.01
CA THR A 22 3.90 -20.81 -18.05
C THR A 22 4.54 -20.75 -16.66
N THR A 23 5.74 -20.20 -16.50
CA THR A 23 6.49 -20.21 -15.24
C THR A 23 6.29 -18.99 -14.33
N VAL A 24 5.60 -17.95 -14.81
CA VAL A 24 5.21 -16.79 -13.97
C VAL A 24 3.97 -17.09 -13.11
N ALA A 25 3.27 -18.20 -13.35
CA ALA A 25 2.02 -18.50 -12.66
C ALA A 25 1.95 -19.96 -12.16
N SER A 26 2.75 -20.32 -11.14
CA SER A 26 2.43 -21.41 -10.19
C SER A 26 3.49 -21.58 -9.08
N PRO A 27 3.22 -21.16 -7.83
CA PRO A 27 4.09 -21.44 -6.69
C PRO A 27 3.68 -22.71 -5.91
N LEU A 28 2.98 -23.68 -6.52
CA LEU A 28 2.39 -24.80 -5.80
C LEU A 28 2.27 -26.08 -6.67
N PHE A 29 3.34 -26.86 -6.86
CA PHE A 29 3.20 -28.31 -7.04
C PHE A 29 4.49 -29.02 -6.58
N GLY A 30 4.34 -29.90 -5.59
CA GLY A 30 5.43 -30.67 -5.00
C GLY A 30 6.04 -31.67 -5.98
N HIS A 31 7.36 -31.81 -5.92
CA HIS A 31 8.11 -32.74 -6.76
C HIS A 31 8.07 -34.16 -6.19
N SER A 32 7.35 -35.06 -6.86
CA SER A 32 7.57 -36.50 -6.75
C SER A 32 8.79 -36.89 -7.59
N ALA A 33 9.72 -37.60 -6.97
CA ALA A 33 10.99 -38.01 -7.55
C ALA A 33 10.83 -39.20 -8.51
N LEU A 34 11.28 -39.05 -9.76
CA LEU A 34 11.69 -40.17 -10.60
C LEU A 34 13.20 -40.32 -10.48
N ARG A 35 13.64 -41.24 -9.60
CA ARG A 35 15.00 -41.77 -9.60
C ARG A 35 15.08 -42.81 -10.72
N ILE A 36 15.76 -42.47 -11.82
CA ILE A 36 16.33 -43.49 -12.70
C ILE A 36 17.84 -43.40 -12.50
N ARG A 37 18.38 -44.45 -11.90
CA ARG A 37 19.81 -44.68 -11.75
C ARG A 37 20.20 -45.54 -12.95
N ASP A 38 20.90 -44.97 -13.91
CA ASP A 38 21.56 -45.78 -14.93
C ASP A 38 22.93 -45.23 -15.30
N ARG A 39 23.90 -46.14 -15.44
CA ARG A 39 25.31 -45.83 -15.70
C ARG A 39 25.47 -45.70 -17.22
N GLY A 40 25.96 -44.53 -17.65
CA GLY A 40 26.12 -44.15 -19.05
C GLY A 40 25.08 -43.11 -19.45
N ARG A 41 25.39 -41.81 -19.30
CA ARG A 41 24.47 -40.72 -19.63
C ARG A 41 24.38 -40.51 -21.15
N SER A 42 23.57 -41.33 -21.80
CA SER A 42 23.06 -41.09 -23.16
C SER A 42 21.60 -40.61 -23.06
N GLY A 43 21.35 -39.35 -23.38
CA GLY A 43 20.01 -38.76 -23.44
C GLY A 43 19.89 -37.37 -22.82
N ASP A 44 18.93 -36.59 -23.32
CA ASP A 44 18.64 -35.23 -22.87
C ASP A 44 18.30 -35.21 -21.38
N SER A 45 18.88 -34.27 -20.64
CA SER A 45 18.79 -34.17 -19.20
C SER A 45 18.18 -32.83 -18.78
N VAL A 46 16.97 -32.88 -18.20
CA VAL A 46 16.30 -31.71 -17.63
C VAL A 46 16.40 -31.75 -16.10
N ILE A 47 17.05 -30.75 -15.51
CA ILE A 47 17.27 -30.62 -14.07
C ILE A 47 16.53 -29.40 -13.56
N THR A 48 15.55 -29.62 -12.69
CA THR A 48 14.77 -28.53 -12.06
C THR A 48 15.00 -28.50 -10.56
N GLY A 49 15.39 -27.35 -10.01
CA GLY A 49 15.47 -27.14 -8.56
C GLY A 49 16.62 -27.84 -7.82
N LYS A 50 17.55 -28.48 -8.54
CA LYS A 50 18.66 -29.27 -7.96
C LYS A 50 19.99 -28.87 -8.56
N SER A 51 21.07 -29.24 -7.88
CA SER A 51 22.41 -29.05 -8.40
C SER A 51 22.76 -30.12 -9.43
N PHE A 52 23.21 -29.69 -10.60
CA PHE A 52 23.78 -30.56 -11.63
C PHE A 52 25.31 -30.45 -11.56
N ASN A 53 26.00 -31.58 -11.42
CA ASN A 53 27.45 -31.63 -11.44
C ASN A 53 27.89 -32.60 -12.54
N LEU A 54 28.74 -32.11 -13.44
CA LEU A 54 29.41 -32.90 -14.48
C LEU A 54 30.93 -32.76 -14.25
N PRO A 55 31.57 -33.75 -13.60
CA PRO A 55 32.98 -33.68 -13.27
C PRO A 55 33.88 -33.81 -14.51
N ALA A 56 35.13 -33.35 -14.38
CA ALA A 56 36.14 -33.47 -15.43
C ALA A 56 36.36 -34.93 -15.85
N GLY A 57 36.37 -35.19 -17.15
CA GLY A 57 36.53 -36.53 -17.74
C GLY A 57 35.22 -37.28 -17.97
N GLU A 58 34.08 -36.78 -17.49
CA GLU A 58 32.75 -37.27 -17.90
C GLU A 58 32.23 -36.48 -19.10
N SER A 59 31.59 -37.18 -20.03
CA SER A 59 30.88 -36.58 -21.15
C SER A 59 29.40 -36.94 -21.11
N THR A 60 28.53 -35.94 -21.26
CA THR A 60 27.09 -36.15 -21.51
C THR A 60 26.82 -36.13 -23.00
N SER A 61 26.10 -37.15 -23.50
CA SER A 61 25.61 -37.18 -24.88
C SER A 61 24.14 -36.75 -24.89
N GLY A 62 23.84 -35.55 -25.39
CA GLY A 62 22.50 -34.94 -25.40
C GLY A 62 22.42 -33.57 -24.72
N ASP A 63 21.25 -32.94 -24.82
CA ASP A 63 21.04 -31.56 -24.36
C ASP A 63 20.88 -31.50 -22.84
N VAL A 64 21.43 -30.46 -22.20
CA VAL A 64 21.34 -30.23 -20.77
C VAL A 64 20.54 -28.97 -20.50
N VAL A 65 19.42 -29.11 -19.80
CA VAL A 65 18.56 -27.98 -19.42
C VAL A 65 18.53 -27.87 -17.90
N VAL A 66 19.01 -26.76 -17.34
CA VAL A 66 18.98 -26.49 -15.90
C VAL A 66 18.04 -25.33 -15.61
N ILE A 67 16.98 -25.63 -14.85
CA ILE A 67 15.95 -24.66 -14.46
C ILE A 67 16.04 -24.45 -12.94
N ARG A 68 16.36 -23.23 -12.52
CA ARG A 68 16.35 -22.79 -11.12
C ARG A 68 17.18 -23.70 -10.20
N GLY A 69 18.46 -23.87 -10.51
CA GLY A 69 19.39 -24.73 -9.78
C GLY A 69 20.84 -24.26 -9.89
N HIS A 70 21.78 -25.07 -9.39
CA HIS A 70 23.22 -24.80 -9.49
C HIS A 70 23.87 -25.78 -10.47
N ALA A 71 24.51 -25.32 -11.54
CA ALA A 71 25.21 -26.22 -12.46
C ALA A 71 26.73 -26.06 -12.32
N ARG A 72 27.47 -27.15 -12.10
CA ARG A 72 28.93 -27.20 -12.22
C ARG A 72 29.26 -28.10 -13.40
N ILE A 73 29.92 -27.55 -14.41
CA ILE A 73 30.23 -28.25 -15.66
C ILE A 73 31.73 -28.18 -15.89
N ASP A 74 32.42 -29.22 -15.44
CA ASP A 74 33.87 -29.41 -15.60
C ASP A 74 34.19 -30.44 -16.70
N GLY A 75 33.21 -31.24 -17.12
CA GLY A 75 33.32 -32.24 -18.18
C GLY A 75 32.94 -31.73 -19.58
N ILE A 76 32.62 -32.64 -20.49
CA ILE A 76 32.25 -32.33 -21.89
C ILE A 76 30.74 -32.48 -22.08
N VAL A 77 30.06 -31.42 -22.52
CA VAL A 77 28.65 -31.48 -22.92
C VAL A 77 28.58 -31.63 -24.44
N ASP A 78 28.22 -32.83 -24.90
CA ASP A 78 28.03 -33.15 -26.31
C ASP A 78 26.57 -32.92 -26.73
N GLY A 79 26.17 -31.64 -26.72
CA GLY A 79 24.81 -31.15 -26.97
C GLY A 79 24.65 -29.68 -26.59
N ASP A 80 23.42 -29.17 -26.61
CA ASP A 80 23.10 -27.79 -26.22
C ASP A 80 22.96 -27.64 -24.70
N LEU A 81 23.36 -26.49 -24.17
CA LEU A 81 23.25 -26.17 -22.74
C LEU A 81 22.31 -24.97 -22.52
N ALA A 82 21.14 -25.24 -21.95
CA ALA A 82 20.17 -24.21 -21.60
C ALA A 82 20.15 -23.96 -20.08
N LEU A 83 20.40 -22.71 -19.68
CA LEU A 83 20.47 -22.26 -18.29
C LEU A 83 19.39 -21.22 -18.02
N ILE A 84 18.37 -21.57 -17.21
CA ILE A 84 17.22 -20.70 -16.92
C ILE A 84 17.14 -20.44 -15.42
N GLY A 85 17.38 -19.20 -14.99
CA GLY A 85 17.31 -18.81 -13.58
C GLY A 85 18.31 -19.55 -12.68
N SER A 86 19.46 -19.95 -13.20
CA SER A 86 20.46 -20.81 -12.52
C SER A 86 21.71 -20.03 -12.10
N ASP A 87 22.46 -20.53 -11.12
CA ASP A 87 23.83 -20.05 -10.81
C ASP A 87 24.82 -21.15 -11.19
N SER A 88 25.56 -20.93 -12.26
CA SER A 88 26.30 -21.96 -12.97
C SER A 88 27.78 -21.61 -13.13
N GLU A 89 28.64 -22.61 -12.95
CA GLU A 89 30.09 -22.53 -13.13
C GLU A 89 30.49 -23.49 -14.25
N VAL A 90 31.09 -22.95 -15.31
CA VAL A 90 31.46 -23.70 -16.51
C VAL A 90 32.97 -23.59 -16.69
N SER A 91 33.65 -24.73 -16.60
CA SER A 91 35.09 -24.85 -16.80
C SER A 91 35.45 -25.80 -17.96
N GLY A 92 34.52 -26.69 -18.35
CA GLY A 92 34.71 -27.67 -19.41
C GLY A 92 34.32 -27.19 -20.82
N THR A 93 34.13 -28.15 -21.73
CA THR A 93 33.83 -27.90 -23.14
C THR A 93 32.36 -28.17 -23.45
N VAL A 94 31.67 -27.24 -24.10
CA VAL A 94 30.33 -27.44 -24.66
C VAL A 94 30.42 -27.51 -26.17
N ASN A 95 30.02 -28.63 -26.76
CA ASN A 95 30.09 -28.87 -28.20
C ASN A 95 28.88 -28.34 -28.99
N GLY A 96 27.85 -27.82 -28.31
CA GLY A 96 26.67 -27.17 -28.91
C GLY A 96 26.52 -25.71 -28.50
N ASP A 97 25.28 -25.22 -28.56
CA ASP A 97 24.93 -23.83 -28.24
C ASP A 97 24.68 -23.67 -26.74
N ILE A 98 25.01 -22.49 -26.20
CA ILE A 98 24.68 -22.12 -24.82
C ILE A 98 23.62 -21.01 -24.85
N VAL A 99 22.49 -21.27 -24.19
CA VAL A 99 21.41 -20.30 -24.02
C VAL A 99 21.21 -20.01 -22.54
N ALA A 100 21.51 -18.79 -22.12
CA ALA A 100 21.38 -18.33 -20.75
C ALA A 100 20.26 -17.30 -20.61
N ILE A 101 19.25 -17.59 -19.79
CA ILE A 101 18.12 -16.69 -19.52
C ILE A 101 18.03 -16.44 -18.02
N ALA A 102 18.13 -15.17 -17.60
CA ALA A 102 18.06 -14.76 -16.20
C ALA A 102 18.99 -15.55 -15.26
N SER A 103 20.15 -16.01 -15.75
CA SER A 103 21.08 -16.87 -15.02
C SER A 103 22.36 -16.13 -14.65
N LYS A 104 23.05 -16.58 -13.61
CA LYS A 104 24.41 -16.17 -13.29
C LYS A 104 25.37 -17.24 -13.78
N ILE A 105 26.35 -16.84 -14.58
CA ILE A 105 27.30 -17.76 -15.22
C ILE A 105 28.70 -17.27 -14.94
N HIS A 106 29.50 -18.17 -14.39
CA HIS A 106 30.92 -17.96 -14.15
C HIS A 106 31.72 -18.89 -15.07
N PHE A 107 32.51 -18.29 -15.96
CA PHE A 107 33.40 -19.04 -16.84
C PHE A 107 34.78 -19.12 -16.21
N SER A 108 35.25 -20.34 -15.96
CA SER A 108 36.62 -20.58 -15.50
C SER A 108 37.61 -20.58 -16.68
N PRO A 109 38.91 -20.32 -16.43
CA PRO A 109 39.93 -20.38 -17.48
C PRO A 109 39.98 -21.76 -18.15
N GLY A 110 39.85 -21.79 -19.49
CA GLY A 110 39.84 -23.03 -20.27
C GLY A 110 38.46 -23.51 -20.72
N ALA A 111 37.39 -22.77 -20.38
CA ALA A 111 36.06 -23.04 -20.92
C ALA A 111 36.00 -22.79 -22.44
N VAL A 112 35.48 -23.77 -23.18
CA VAL A 112 35.37 -23.71 -24.65
C VAL A 112 33.93 -23.98 -25.07
N VAL A 113 33.41 -23.15 -25.95
CA VAL A 113 32.06 -23.28 -26.52
C VAL A 113 32.20 -23.39 -28.04
N ASN A 114 31.87 -24.55 -28.58
CA ASN A 114 32.00 -24.82 -30.01
C ASN A 114 30.77 -24.40 -30.83
N GLY A 115 29.70 -23.91 -30.17
CA GLY A 115 28.51 -23.32 -30.79
C GLY A 115 28.33 -21.82 -30.51
N ASP A 116 27.08 -21.36 -30.63
CA ASP A 116 26.66 -19.98 -30.35
C ASP A 116 26.46 -19.75 -28.84
N PHE A 117 26.86 -18.58 -28.34
CA PHE A 117 26.58 -18.15 -26.97
C PHE A 117 25.57 -17.01 -26.98
N THR A 118 24.38 -17.29 -26.44
CA THR A 118 23.29 -16.31 -26.30
C THR A 118 22.97 -16.10 -24.83
N SER A 119 23.15 -14.87 -24.34
CA SER A 119 22.76 -14.49 -22.99
C SER A 119 21.68 -13.41 -23.02
N PHE A 120 20.60 -13.66 -22.27
CA PHE A 120 19.47 -12.75 -22.13
C PHE A 120 19.25 -12.46 -20.65
N LEU A 121 19.38 -11.18 -20.28
CA LEU A 121 19.17 -10.71 -18.91
C LEU A 121 19.99 -11.50 -17.88
N SER A 122 21.22 -11.91 -18.23
CA SER A 122 22.03 -12.85 -17.45
C SER A 122 23.31 -12.19 -16.97
N ALA A 123 23.85 -12.70 -15.86
CA ALA A 123 25.03 -12.18 -15.19
C ALA A 123 26.27 -13.01 -15.59
N VAL A 124 26.98 -12.63 -16.64
CA VAL A 124 28.17 -13.35 -17.10
C VAL A 124 29.44 -12.74 -16.49
N ARG A 125 30.23 -13.54 -15.76
CA ARG A 125 31.49 -13.12 -15.13
C ARG A 125 32.68 -13.89 -15.71
N ASP A 126 33.83 -13.22 -15.77
CA ASP A 126 35.13 -13.74 -16.22
C ASP A 126 35.16 -14.23 -17.67
N ASP A 127 34.48 -13.46 -18.49
CA ASP A 127 34.28 -13.68 -19.91
C ASP A 127 35.53 -13.53 -20.80
N THR A 128 36.59 -12.90 -20.30
CA THR A 128 37.83 -12.68 -21.07
C THR A 128 38.60 -13.96 -21.39
N ASN A 129 38.29 -15.08 -20.72
CA ASN A 129 38.96 -16.37 -20.90
C ASN A 129 38.09 -17.41 -21.64
N LEU A 130 36.93 -17.01 -22.17
CA LEU A 130 36.01 -17.88 -22.87
C LEU A 130 36.33 -17.92 -24.37
N HIS A 131 36.63 -19.10 -24.90
CA HIS A 131 36.79 -19.30 -26.34
C HIS A 131 35.48 -19.80 -26.95
N VAL A 132 34.75 -18.89 -27.62
CA VAL A 132 33.52 -19.19 -28.37
C VAL A 132 33.84 -19.29 -29.86
N SER A 133 33.55 -20.44 -30.47
CA SER A 133 33.77 -20.68 -31.90
C SER A 133 32.66 -20.10 -32.78
N GLY A 134 31.45 -19.94 -32.23
CA GLY A 134 30.27 -19.38 -32.90
C GLY A 134 30.07 -17.87 -32.67
N SER A 135 28.84 -17.43 -32.94
CA SER A 135 28.40 -16.05 -32.73
C SER A 135 28.08 -15.80 -31.26
N ARG A 136 28.36 -14.56 -30.83
CA ARG A 136 28.16 -14.12 -29.45
C ARG A 136 27.13 -13.02 -29.38
N THR A 137 26.01 -13.28 -28.71
CA THR A 137 24.96 -12.29 -28.50
C THR A 137 24.68 -12.13 -27.01
N ASN A 138 25.16 -11.03 -26.44
CA ASN A 138 24.83 -10.64 -25.07
C ASN A 138 23.82 -9.51 -25.12
N LEU A 139 22.61 -9.77 -24.65
CA LEU A 139 21.60 -8.75 -24.41
C LEU A 139 21.54 -8.46 -22.90
N ASP A 140 22.64 -7.93 -22.38
CA ASP A 140 22.78 -7.50 -20.99
C ASP A 140 22.12 -6.13 -20.81
N LEU A 141 20.78 -6.13 -20.74
CA LEU A 141 20.00 -4.92 -20.51
C LEU A 141 20.10 -4.41 -19.06
N LEU A 142 20.52 -5.25 -18.10
CA LEU A 142 20.64 -4.91 -16.68
C LEU A 142 21.82 -5.66 -16.02
N PRO A 143 22.59 -5.02 -15.12
CA PRO A 143 23.68 -5.68 -14.42
C PRO A 143 23.20 -6.73 -13.40
N ALA A 144 24.02 -7.76 -13.24
CA ALA A 144 23.80 -8.97 -12.43
C ALA A 144 23.32 -8.77 -10.99
N ASP A 145 23.85 -7.74 -10.36
CA ASP A 145 23.58 -7.31 -8.99
C ASP A 145 22.13 -6.82 -8.82
N THR A 146 21.60 -6.18 -9.86
CA THR A 146 20.23 -5.65 -9.89
C THR A 146 19.20 -6.78 -9.83
N ILE A 147 19.47 -7.90 -10.51
CA ILE A 147 18.59 -9.07 -10.55
C ILE A 147 18.56 -9.79 -9.18
N LEU A 148 19.72 -9.95 -8.54
CA LEU A 148 19.80 -10.52 -7.19
C LEU A 148 19.12 -9.62 -6.14
N GLY A 149 19.27 -8.30 -6.26
CA GLY A 149 18.57 -7.32 -5.43
C GLY A 149 17.05 -7.37 -5.60
N LEU A 150 16.56 -7.59 -6.82
CA LEU A 150 15.13 -7.81 -7.11
C LEU A 150 14.59 -9.08 -6.44
N GLY A 151 15.34 -10.20 -6.48
CA GLY A 151 14.94 -11.45 -5.82
C GLY A 151 14.78 -11.31 -4.31
N GLN A 152 15.73 -10.65 -3.65
CA GLN A 152 15.66 -10.35 -2.22
C GLN A 152 14.51 -9.38 -1.89
N TRP A 153 14.28 -8.38 -2.73
CA TRP A 153 13.16 -7.45 -2.58
C TRP A 153 11.80 -8.15 -2.71
N VAL A 154 11.61 -9.04 -3.69
CA VAL A 154 10.38 -9.83 -3.86
C VAL A 154 10.13 -10.75 -2.66
N ALA A 155 11.16 -11.46 -2.19
CA ALA A 155 11.05 -12.32 -1.01
C ALA A 155 10.74 -11.50 0.26
N GLY A 156 11.35 -10.32 0.38
CA GLY A 156 11.16 -9.40 1.50
C GLY A 156 9.82 -8.67 1.49
N THR A 157 9.13 -8.55 0.35
CA THR A 157 7.89 -7.76 0.21
C THR A 157 6.67 -8.61 -0.09
N ILE A 158 6.60 -9.18 -1.30
CA ILE A 158 5.46 -9.94 -1.83
C ILE A 158 5.22 -11.20 -0.99
N LEU A 159 6.28 -11.93 -0.65
CA LEU A 159 6.16 -13.21 0.07
C LEU A 159 5.79 -13.04 1.54
N LEU A 160 6.18 -11.92 2.15
CA LEU A 160 5.86 -11.56 3.54
C LEU A 160 4.61 -10.66 3.68
N LEU A 161 3.87 -10.44 2.58
CA LEU A 161 2.68 -9.55 2.55
C LEU A 161 2.97 -8.19 3.20
N ARG A 162 4.10 -7.57 2.87
CA ARG A 162 4.43 -6.19 3.26
C ARG A 162 4.86 -5.40 2.03
N PRO A 163 4.21 -4.26 1.70
CA PRO A 163 4.57 -3.44 0.54
C PRO A 163 6.00 -2.88 0.63
N MET A 164 6.53 -2.75 1.85
CA MET A 164 7.85 -2.19 2.10
C MET A 164 8.65 -3.10 3.02
N SER A 165 9.86 -3.46 2.61
CA SER A 165 10.82 -4.17 3.46
C SER A 165 11.76 -3.15 4.12
N PRO A 166 11.87 -3.13 5.46
CA PRO A 166 12.79 -2.25 6.18
C PRO A 166 14.26 -2.48 5.78
N ASP A 167 14.60 -3.73 5.45
CA ASP A 167 15.98 -4.19 5.24
C ASP A 167 16.46 -3.96 3.79
N SER A 168 15.57 -3.56 2.88
CA SER A 168 15.89 -3.44 1.45
C SER A 168 16.12 -1.98 1.04
N PHE A 169 17.32 -1.68 0.56
CA PHE A 169 17.66 -0.37 -0.02
C PHE A 169 16.71 0.03 -1.16
N THR A 170 16.36 -0.94 -2.02
CA THR A 170 15.45 -0.73 -3.16
C THR A 170 14.07 -0.25 -2.72
N SER A 171 13.53 -0.79 -1.62
CA SER A 171 12.25 -0.33 -1.05
C SER A 171 12.31 1.14 -0.63
N TRP A 172 13.38 1.57 0.04
CA TRP A 172 13.56 2.95 0.47
C TRP A 172 13.78 3.91 -0.71
N LEU A 173 14.53 3.50 -1.72
CA LEU A 173 14.73 4.28 -2.95
C LEU A 173 13.39 4.55 -3.64
N TRP A 174 12.55 3.51 -3.82
CA TRP A 174 11.22 3.66 -4.38
C TRP A 174 10.29 4.51 -3.52
N ALA A 175 10.33 4.35 -2.19
CA ALA A 175 9.54 5.15 -1.27
C ALA A 175 9.88 6.64 -1.38
N LEU A 176 11.18 6.98 -1.41
CA LEU A 176 11.65 8.36 -1.58
C LEU A 176 11.28 8.92 -2.95
N LEU A 177 11.37 8.12 -4.02
CA LEU A 177 10.95 8.53 -5.36
C LEU A 177 9.45 8.87 -5.38
N VAL A 178 8.60 7.99 -4.84
CA VAL A 178 7.15 8.21 -4.74
C VAL A 178 6.84 9.46 -3.91
N LEU A 179 7.53 9.65 -2.78
CA LEU A 179 7.38 10.87 -1.98
C LEU A 179 7.77 12.12 -2.77
N GLY A 180 8.90 12.11 -3.47
CA GLY A 180 9.33 13.21 -4.32
C GLY A 180 8.27 13.57 -5.38
N LEU A 181 7.69 12.56 -6.02
CA LEU A 181 6.60 12.74 -6.98
C LEU A 181 5.33 13.29 -6.31
N CYS A 182 4.92 12.77 -5.15
CA CYS A 182 3.76 13.28 -4.40
C CYS A 182 3.95 14.73 -3.95
N LEU A 183 5.16 15.10 -3.50
CA LEU A 183 5.51 16.49 -3.17
C LEU A 183 5.48 17.38 -4.41
N GLY A 184 6.02 16.90 -5.54
CA GLY A 184 5.90 17.58 -6.83
C GLY A 184 4.45 17.83 -7.22
N ILE A 185 3.57 16.83 -7.10
CA ILE A 185 2.13 16.97 -7.35
C ILE A 185 1.51 18.03 -6.43
N GLY A 186 1.83 17.99 -5.13
CA GLY A 186 1.33 18.99 -4.17
C GLY A 186 1.83 20.42 -4.43
N TRP A 187 3.00 20.56 -5.05
CA TRP A 187 3.54 21.85 -5.46
C TRP A 187 2.93 22.36 -6.78
N LEU A 188 2.82 21.52 -7.81
CA LEU A 188 2.28 21.90 -9.13
C LEU A 188 0.75 22.06 -9.14
N PHE A 189 0.03 21.20 -8.42
CA PHE A 189 -1.43 21.07 -8.51
C PHE A 189 -2.14 21.13 -7.14
N PRO A 190 -1.98 22.23 -6.37
CA PRO A 190 -2.56 22.32 -5.02
C PRO A 190 -4.10 22.32 -5.01
N LYS A 191 -4.75 22.94 -6.02
CA LYS A 191 -6.23 22.99 -6.11
C LYS A 191 -6.84 21.61 -6.42
N PRO A 192 -6.42 20.90 -7.49
CA PRO A 192 -6.95 19.55 -7.76
C PRO A 192 -6.69 18.57 -6.62
N LEU A 193 -5.57 18.73 -5.89
CA LEU A 193 -5.26 17.90 -4.72
C LEU A 193 -6.25 18.13 -3.58
N ALA A 194 -6.55 19.40 -3.27
CA ALA A 194 -7.52 19.75 -2.24
C ALA A 194 -8.94 19.26 -2.58
N ASP A 195 -9.38 19.46 -3.82
CA ASP A 195 -10.71 19.03 -4.30
C ASP A 195 -10.86 17.51 -4.24
N THR A 196 -9.83 16.77 -4.67
CA THR A 196 -9.80 15.30 -4.57
C THR A 196 -9.86 14.83 -3.11
N GLY A 197 -9.22 15.58 -2.19
CA GLY A 197 -9.31 15.33 -0.75
C GLY A 197 -10.73 15.45 -0.18
N VAL A 198 -11.53 16.39 -0.70
CA VAL A 198 -12.95 16.52 -0.33
C VAL A 198 -13.72 15.29 -0.80
N VAL A 199 -13.55 14.89 -2.07
CA VAL A 199 -14.19 13.69 -2.64
C VAL A 199 -13.86 12.44 -1.83
N LEU A 200 -12.57 12.25 -1.49
CA LEU A 200 -12.14 11.09 -0.71
C LEU A 200 -12.74 11.08 0.70
N ARG A 201 -12.88 12.24 1.34
CA ARG A 201 -13.44 12.35 2.69
C ARG A 201 -14.94 12.11 2.73
N GLU A 202 -15.68 12.65 1.77
CA GLU A 202 -17.14 12.55 1.75
C GLU A 202 -17.65 11.24 1.16
N ARG A 203 -16.91 10.67 0.20
CA ARG A 203 -17.32 9.49 -0.55
C ARG A 203 -16.28 8.37 -0.50
N ALA A 204 -15.64 8.19 0.66
CA ALA A 204 -14.61 7.16 0.86
C ALA A 204 -15.03 5.75 0.36
N PRO A 205 -16.25 5.24 0.63
CA PRO A 205 -16.65 3.93 0.12
C PRO A 205 -16.75 3.90 -1.41
N ALA A 206 -17.26 4.96 -2.03
CA ALA A 206 -17.37 5.04 -3.49
C ALA A 206 -15.99 5.16 -4.14
N SER A 207 -15.06 5.92 -3.55
CA SER A 207 -13.67 6.00 -4.01
C SER A 207 -13.00 4.63 -3.95
N PHE A 208 -13.15 3.89 -2.84
CA PHE A 208 -12.59 2.55 -2.71
C PHE A 208 -13.19 1.57 -3.74
N LEU A 209 -14.51 1.54 -3.89
CA LEU A 209 -15.20 0.66 -4.86
C LEU A 209 -14.84 1.03 -6.31
N CYS A 210 -14.68 2.31 -6.62
CA CYS A 210 -14.24 2.76 -7.94
C CYS A 210 -12.83 2.24 -8.24
N GLY A 211 -11.88 2.38 -7.30
CA GLY A 211 -10.54 1.81 -7.45
C GLY A 211 -10.56 0.29 -7.60
N LEU A 212 -11.38 -0.39 -6.79
CA LEU A 212 -11.56 -1.85 -6.84
C LEU A 212 -12.15 -2.31 -8.19
N ALA A 213 -12.99 -1.50 -8.84
CA ALA A 213 -13.52 -1.80 -10.17
C ALA A 213 -12.50 -1.53 -11.29
N ILE A 214 -11.66 -0.48 -11.15
CA ILE A 214 -10.64 -0.11 -12.15
C ILE A 214 -9.58 -1.20 -12.31
N VAL A 215 -9.10 -1.80 -11.22
CA VAL A 215 -8.03 -2.82 -11.26
C VAL A 215 -8.39 -4.03 -12.12
N PRO A 216 -9.50 -4.76 -11.89
CA PRO A 216 -9.88 -5.91 -12.72
C PRO A 216 -10.30 -5.48 -14.13
N ALA A 217 -10.93 -4.31 -14.30
CA ALA A 217 -11.26 -3.79 -15.62
C ALA A 217 -9.99 -3.52 -16.46
N ALA A 218 -8.96 -2.93 -15.85
CA ALA A 218 -7.68 -2.69 -16.49
C ALA A 218 -6.91 -4.00 -16.76
N ALA A 219 -6.98 -4.98 -15.85
CA ALA A 219 -6.38 -6.30 -16.07
C ALA A 219 -7.04 -7.03 -17.25
N LEU A 220 -8.38 -7.03 -17.30
CA LEU A 220 -9.15 -7.62 -18.41
C LEU A 220 -8.85 -6.89 -19.73
N LEU A 221 -8.84 -5.55 -19.72
CA LEU A 221 -8.51 -4.75 -20.89
C LEU A 221 -7.07 -5.03 -21.38
N SER A 222 -6.11 -5.14 -20.46
CA SER A 222 -4.72 -5.47 -20.79
C SER A 222 -4.61 -6.87 -21.38
N PHE A 223 -5.37 -7.84 -20.86
CA PHE A 223 -5.44 -9.19 -21.41
C PHE A 223 -6.04 -9.22 -22.83
N LEU A 224 -7.12 -8.48 -23.06
CA LEU A 224 -7.72 -8.34 -24.39
C LEU A 224 -6.76 -7.66 -25.38
N LEU A 225 -6.05 -6.63 -24.92
CA LEU A 225 -5.04 -5.93 -25.73
C LEU A 225 -3.84 -6.81 -26.04
N LEU A 226 -3.47 -7.73 -25.14
CA LEU A 226 -2.37 -8.68 -25.35
C LEU A 226 -2.63 -9.60 -26.55
N ILE A 227 -3.89 -9.93 -26.83
CA ILE A 227 -4.27 -10.73 -28.00
C ILE A 227 -4.01 -9.96 -29.31
N THR A 228 -4.03 -8.63 -29.25
CA THR A 228 -3.79 -7.78 -30.40
C THR A 228 -2.32 -7.35 -30.49
N VAL A 229 -1.70 -7.49 -31.67
CA VAL A 229 -0.31 -7.05 -31.89
C VAL A 229 -0.14 -5.55 -31.62
N VAL A 230 -1.16 -4.73 -31.92
CA VAL A 230 -1.15 -3.29 -31.63
C VAL A 230 -1.31 -3.01 -30.13
N GLY A 231 -2.10 -3.82 -29.42
CA GLY A 231 -2.42 -3.58 -28.02
C GLY A 231 -1.22 -3.74 -27.07
N ILE A 232 -0.19 -4.51 -27.45
CA ILE A 232 1.03 -4.63 -26.64
C ILE A 232 1.71 -3.28 -26.39
N LEU A 233 1.61 -2.34 -27.33
CA LEU A 233 2.13 -0.96 -27.19
C LEU A 233 1.27 -0.10 -26.25
N VAL A 234 -0.01 -0.43 -26.11
CA VAL A 234 -0.98 0.30 -25.28
C VAL A 234 -0.93 -0.14 -23.83
N ILE A 235 -0.58 -1.40 -23.56
CA ILE A 235 -0.43 -1.95 -22.21
C ILE A 235 0.44 -1.08 -21.29
N PRO A 236 1.69 -0.70 -21.64
CA PRO A 236 2.51 0.14 -20.77
C PRO A 236 1.88 1.52 -20.52
N LEU A 237 1.11 2.07 -21.47
CA LEU A 237 0.39 3.32 -21.29
C LEU A 237 -0.74 3.19 -20.26
N ILE A 238 -1.47 2.07 -20.25
CA ILE A 238 -2.50 1.78 -19.24
C ILE A 238 -1.88 1.71 -17.84
N PHE A 239 -0.78 0.95 -17.69
CA PHE A 239 -0.07 0.87 -16.41
C PHE A 239 0.47 2.23 -15.97
N ALA A 240 1.01 3.03 -16.89
CA ALA A 240 1.46 4.39 -16.59
C ALA A 240 0.31 5.30 -16.13
N ALA A 241 -0.87 5.19 -16.73
CA ALA A 241 -2.06 5.94 -16.33
C ALA A 241 -2.54 5.56 -14.92
N ILE A 242 -2.64 4.26 -14.61
CA ILE A 242 -3.00 3.77 -13.27
C ILE A 242 -1.98 4.22 -12.24
N PHE A 243 -0.69 4.13 -12.57
CA PHE A 243 0.38 4.60 -11.71
C PHE A 243 0.24 6.11 -11.44
N ALA A 244 0.06 6.94 -12.47
CA ALA A 244 -0.13 8.39 -12.31
C ALA A 244 -1.36 8.74 -11.46
N PHE A 245 -2.47 8.04 -11.67
CA PHE A 245 -3.71 8.29 -10.91
C PHE A 245 -3.55 7.88 -9.44
N SER A 246 -2.92 6.73 -9.20
CA SER A 246 -2.62 6.27 -7.84
C SER A 246 -1.60 7.17 -7.13
N LEU A 247 -0.62 7.75 -7.83
CA LEU A 247 0.30 8.74 -7.26
C LEU A 247 -0.44 9.99 -6.77
N PHE A 248 -1.39 10.49 -7.57
CA PHE A 248 -2.21 11.63 -7.19
C PHE A 248 -3.06 11.31 -5.96
N GLY A 249 -3.74 10.17 -5.98
CA GLY A 249 -4.54 9.71 -4.84
C GLY A 249 -3.73 9.45 -3.56
N ASN A 250 -2.52 8.89 -3.68
CA ASN A 250 -1.62 8.68 -2.55
C ASN A 250 -1.19 10.02 -1.92
N ALA A 251 -0.89 11.03 -2.75
CA ALA A 251 -0.59 12.37 -2.25
C ALA A 251 -1.74 12.95 -1.42
N VAL A 252 -2.99 12.74 -1.85
CA VAL A 252 -4.19 13.14 -1.10
C VAL A 252 -4.30 12.37 0.22
N VAL A 253 -4.12 11.06 0.20
CA VAL A 253 -4.17 10.23 1.43
C VAL A 253 -3.11 10.67 2.43
N PHE A 254 -1.87 10.88 1.99
CA PHE A 254 -0.80 11.38 2.84
C PHE A 254 -1.11 12.76 3.39
N GLN A 255 -1.62 13.68 2.55
CA GLN A 255 -2.05 15.00 3.00
C GLN A 255 -3.12 14.92 4.09
N LEU A 256 -4.16 14.10 3.93
CA LEU A 256 -5.25 13.97 4.90
C LEU A 256 -4.77 13.38 6.23
N ILE A 257 -3.92 12.35 6.18
CA ILE A 257 -3.31 11.76 7.37
C ILE A 257 -2.44 12.81 8.07
N GLY A 258 -1.58 13.51 7.32
CA GLY A 258 -0.72 14.57 7.85
C GLY A 258 -1.50 15.75 8.44
N GLN A 259 -2.61 16.15 7.82
CA GLN A 259 -3.50 17.20 8.32
C GLN A 259 -4.12 16.84 9.67
N ARG A 260 -4.59 15.60 9.81
CA ARG A 260 -5.16 15.11 11.07
C ARG A 260 -4.09 14.94 12.14
N LEU A 261 -2.88 14.55 11.76
CA LEU A 261 -1.77 14.37 12.67
C LEU A 261 -1.14 15.69 13.11
N ALA A 262 -1.01 16.69 12.26
CA ALA A 262 -0.37 17.95 12.63
C ALA A 262 -1.16 19.15 12.08
N PRO A 263 -2.36 19.45 12.65
CA PRO A 263 -3.17 20.57 12.18
C PRO A 263 -2.47 21.92 12.39
N GLN A 264 -1.54 22.00 13.34
CA GLN A 264 -0.74 23.19 13.67
C GLN A 264 0.15 23.64 12.49
N ILE A 265 0.53 22.72 11.61
CA ILE A 265 1.35 23.01 10.41
C ILE A 265 0.61 23.94 9.43
N ARG A 266 -0.72 24.09 9.55
CA ARG A 266 -1.52 25.00 8.71
C ARG A 266 -0.97 26.43 8.65
N ALA A 267 -0.34 26.91 9.73
CA ALA A 267 0.21 28.27 9.82
C ALA A 267 1.58 28.44 9.13
N GLN A 268 2.20 27.36 8.66
CA GLN A 268 3.51 27.39 8.01
C GLN A 268 3.42 27.84 6.55
N LYS A 269 4.55 28.26 5.97
CA LYS A 269 4.65 28.77 4.59
C LYS A 269 4.24 27.75 3.51
N TYR A 270 4.46 26.46 3.76
CA TYR A 270 4.13 25.36 2.84
C TYR A 270 3.42 24.20 3.56
N PRO A 271 2.17 24.39 4.00
CA PRO A 271 1.50 23.44 4.89
C PRO A 271 1.17 22.12 4.17
N VAL A 272 0.80 22.18 2.89
CA VAL A 272 0.44 21.00 2.07
C VAL A 272 1.62 20.03 1.93
N LEU A 273 2.81 20.54 1.59
CA LEU A 273 4.01 19.72 1.42
C LEU A 273 4.41 19.04 2.73
N LEU A 274 4.36 19.78 3.84
CA LEU A 274 4.68 19.25 5.17
C LEU A 274 3.68 18.17 5.61
N TRP A 275 2.40 18.32 5.30
CA TRP A 275 1.41 17.28 5.58
C TRP A 275 1.62 16.01 4.74
N ILE A 276 1.93 16.15 3.45
CA ILE A 276 2.24 15.00 2.60
C ILE A 276 3.47 14.25 3.14
N ALA A 277 4.54 14.96 3.48
CA ALA A 277 5.74 14.35 4.05
C ALA A 277 5.44 13.61 5.37
N LEU A 278 4.71 14.25 6.28
CA LEU A 278 4.36 13.66 7.56
C LEU A 278 3.46 12.42 7.39
N GLY A 279 2.45 12.49 6.52
CA GLY A 279 1.57 11.36 6.24
C GLY A 279 2.28 10.19 5.58
N ALA A 280 3.23 10.46 4.67
CA ALA A 280 4.02 9.42 4.02
C ALA A 280 4.85 8.62 5.03
N VAL A 281 5.51 9.29 5.99
CA VAL A 281 6.28 8.63 7.05
C VAL A 281 5.40 7.68 7.87
N VAL A 282 4.19 8.12 8.23
CA VAL A 282 3.23 7.27 8.97
C VAL A 282 2.83 6.04 8.15
N CYS A 283 2.54 6.24 6.86
CA CYS A 283 2.19 5.14 5.96
C CYS A 283 3.36 4.16 5.79
N TRP A 284 4.61 4.63 5.69
CA TRP A 284 5.78 3.76 5.58
C TRP A 284 5.97 2.87 6.79
N VAL A 285 5.83 3.42 8.00
CA VAL A 285 5.87 2.63 9.24
C VAL A 285 4.80 1.54 9.20
N LEU A 286 3.58 1.87 8.75
CA LEU A 286 2.49 0.92 8.63
C LEU A 286 2.76 -0.16 7.56
N TYR A 287 3.39 0.21 6.44
CA TYR A 287 3.72 -0.69 5.32
C TYR A 287 4.82 -1.69 5.65
N CYS A 288 5.64 -1.43 6.67
CA CYS A 288 6.66 -2.35 7.17
C CYS A 288 6.08 -3.54 7.95
N ILE A 289 4.84 -3.42 8.48
CA ILE A 289 4.22 -4.45 9.30
C ILE A 289 3.62 -5.55 8.39
N PRO A 290 3.97 -6.84 8.55
CA PRO A 290 3.39 -7.91 7.74
C PRO A 290 1.87 -7.97 7.86
N VAL A 291 1.18 -8.29 6.75
CA VAL A 291 -0.29 -8.38 6.61
C VAL A 291 -1.01 -7.04 6.75
N ILE A 292 -0.79 -6.30 7.85
CA ILE A 292 -1.35 -4.96 8.08
C ILE A 292 -0.84 -4.00 7.02
N GLY A 293 0.44 -4.06 6.69
CA GLY A 293 1.05 -3.24 5.66
C GLY A 293 0.45 -3.52 4.28
N PHE A 294 0.20 -4.79 3.93
CA PHE A 294 -0.44 -5.13 2.64
C PHE A 294 -1.88 -4.63 2.59
N LEU A 295 -2.64 -4.81 3.68
CA LEU A 295 -4.01 -4.32 3.76
C LEU A 295 -4.06 -2.79 3.67
N ALA A 296 -3.21 -2.10 4.44
CA ALA A 296 -3.11 -0.66 4.42
C ALA A 296 -2.68 -0.14 3.04
N GLY A 297 -1.64 -0.73 2.45
CA GLY A 297 -1.17 -0.38 1.11
C GLY A 297 -2.24 -0.59 0.05
N SER A 298 -2.99 -1.68 0.13
CA SER A 298 -4.10 -1.97 -0.79
C SER A 298 -5.24 -0.95 -0.62
N VAL A 299 -5.63 -0.63 0.61
CA VAL A 299 -6.67 0.38 0.88
C VAL A 299 -6.24 1.74 0.36
N VAL A 300 -5.01 2.16 0.65
CA VAL A 300 -4.46 3.45 0.20
C VAL A 300 -4.37 3.51 -1.33
N PHE A 301 -3.89 2.44 -1.97
CA PHE A 301 -3.82 2.35 -3.43
C PHE A 301 -5.20 2.42 -4.09
N LEU A 302 -6.17 1.62 -3.62
CA LEU A 302 -7.51 1.56 -4.19
C LEU A 302 -8.29 2.86 -3.94
N ALA A 303 -8.26 3.38 -2.71
CA ALA A 303 -8.90 4.65 -2.39
C ALA A 303 -8.26 5.83 -3.13
N GLY A 304 -6.92 5.81 -3.25
CA GLY A 304 -6.16 6.79 -4.02
C GLY A 304 -6.57 6.79 -5.49
N LEU A 305 -6.46 5.65 -6.16
CA LEU A 305 -6.84 5.47 -7.56
C LEU A 305 -8.28 5.92 -7.82
N GLY A 306 -9.23 5.43 -7.02
CA GLY A 306 -10.64 5.74 -7.26
C GLY A 306 -11.07 7.16 -6.86
N SER A 307 -10.44 7.79 -5.87
CA SER A 307 -10.76 9.18 -5.52
C SER A 307 -10.42 10.15 -6.64
N PHE A 308 -9.25 10.00 -7.26
CA PHE A 308 -8.85 10.84 -8.39
C PHE A 308 -9.69 10.56 -9.64
N SER A 309 -10.01 9.29 -9.91
CA SER A 309 -10.94 8.93 -11.00
C SER A 309 -12.32 9.56 -10.81
N LEU A 310 -12.89 9.50 -9.61
CA LEU A 310 -14.17 10.14 -9.30
C LEU A 310 -14.09 11.67 -9.45
N TYR A 311 -13.01 12.29 -8.98
CA TYR A 311 -12.77 13.72 -9.19
C TYR A 311 -12.78 14.10 -10.68
N LEU A 312 -12.11 13.32 -11.55
CA LEU A 312 -12.12 13.57 -13.00
C LEU A 312 -13.52 13.40 -13.62
N ILE A 313 -14.29 12.40 -13.17
CA ILE A 313 -15.66 12.16 -13.63
C ILE A 313 -16.59 13.30 -13.19
N GLU A 314 -16.44 13.81 -11.97
CA GLU A 314 -17.26 14.92 -11.47
C GLU A 314 -16.90 16.24 -12.17
N ARG A 315 -15.59 16.46 -12.38
CA ARG A 315 -15.08 17.61 -13.12
C ARG A 315 -15.56 17.61 -14.57
N SER A 316 -15.58 16.47 -15.25
CA SER A 316 -16.07 16.38 -16.64
C SER A 316 -17.58 16.59 -16.76
N LYS A 317 -18.34 16.22 -15.72
CA LYS A 317 -19.80 16.43 -15.64
C LYS A 317 -20.19 17.85 -15.19
N GLY A 318 -19.22 18.74 -14.95
CA GLY A 318 -19.48 20.11 -14.49
C GLY A 318 -20.21 20.18 -13.13
N ARG A 319 -20.18 19.10 -12.34
CA ARG A 319 -20.84 19.08 -11.03
C ARG A 319 -20.01 19.93 -10.05
N PRO A 320 -20.63 20.86 -9.29
CA PRO A 320 -19.92 21.56 -8.25
C PRO A 320 -19.43 20.54 -7.22
N ILE A 321 -18.13 20.54 -6.95
CA ILE A 321 -17.46 19.65 -5.99
C ILE A 321 -17.95 20.06 -4.59
N ALA A 322 -19.02 19.41 -4.16
CA ALA A 322 -19.63 19.21 -2.84
C ALA A 322 -19.56 20.28 -1.73
N ALA A 323 -19.09 21.50 -1.96
CA ALA A 323 -19.38 22.62 -1.07
C ALA A 323 -20.88 23.03 -1.11
N ALA A 324 -21.65 22.53 -2.08
CA ALA A 324 -23.03 22.97 -2.37
C ALA A 324 -24.13 21.95 -2.03
N GLN A 325 -23.83 20.77 -1.47
CA GLN A 325 -24.86 19.73 -1.22
C GLN A 325 -25.25 19.53 0.26
N LEU A 326 -24.69 20.30 1.20
CA LEU A 326 -25.12 20.29 2.60
C LEU A 326 -26.33 21.21 2.92
N THR A 327 -26.96 21.85 1.94
CA THR A 327 -28.13 22.72 2.19
C THR A 327 -29.46 22.20 1.64
N ASN A 328 -29.50 21.12 0.84
CA ASN A 328 -30.74 20.64 0.25
C ASN A 328 -31.02 19.17 0.62
N GLY A 329 -31.32 18.94 1.91
CA GLY A 329 -32.24 17.88 2.29
C GLY A 329 -33.68 18.39 2.16
N PRO A 330 -34.71 17.54 1.96
CA PRO A 330 -36.09 17.98 1.86
C PRO A 330 -36.49 18.72 3.14
N GLY A 331 -36.75 20.01 3.02
CA GLY A 331 -37.17 20.85 4.13
C GLY A 331 -38.49 20.37 4.69
N SER A 332 -38.48 19.96 5.96
CA SER A 332 -39.65 20.10 6.82
C SER A 332 -39.91 21.59 6.95
N GLU A 333 -40.98 22.07 6.31
CA GLU A 333 -41.52 23.41 6.50
C GLU A 333 -41.87 23.60 7.97
N ILE A 334 -41.06 24.36 8.71
CA ILE A 334 -41.52 25.05 9.91
C ILE A 334 -41.79 26.49 9.49
N ARG A 335 -43.07 26.74 9.25
CA ARG A 335 -43.68 28.04 9.02
C ARG A 335 -43.48 28.91 10.27
N HIS A 336 -42.50 29.80 10.25
CA HIS A 336 -42.46 30.93 11.18
C HIS A 336 -43.13 32.12 10.51
N THR A 337 -44.33 32.44 11.00
CA THR A 337 -45.04 33.68 10.72
C THR A 337 -44.21 34.85 11.22
N SER A 338 -43.79 35.73 10.30
CA SER A 338 -43.32 37.07 10.63
C SER A 338 -44.49 37.90 11.13
N ASP A 339 -44.42 38.36 12.37
CA ASP A 339 -45.06 39.63 12.75
C ASP A 339 -44.27 40.35 13.84
N ALA A 340 -44.14 41.66 13.61
CA ALA A 340 -43.81 42.78 14.51
C ALA A 340 -42.59 42.75 15.46
N GLY A 341 -41.72 43.76 15.29
CA GLY A 341 -41.04 44.44 16.39
C GLY A 341 -39.51 44.31 16.43
N GLN A 342 -38.81 45.26 15.82
CA GLN A 342 -37.39 45.49 16.08
C GLN A 342 -37.21 45.93 17.55
N VAL A 343 -36.75 45.01 18.40
CA VAL A 343 -36.14 45.35 19.69
C VAL A 343 -34.66 45.03 19.56
N GLU A 344 -33.85 46.08 19.66
CA GLU A 344 -32.39 46.02 19.73
C GLU A 344 -31.98 45.10 20.90
N PRO A 345 -31.15 44.06 20.68
CA PRO A 345 -30.80 43.15 21.77
C PRO A 345 -29.90 43.86 22.78
N PRO A 346 -30.20 43.81 24.09
CA PRO A 346 -29.33 44.37 25.11
C PRO A 346 -27.99 43.61 25.13
N ALA A 347 -26.91 44.35 25.37
CA ALA A 347 -25.55 43.81 25.46
C ALA A 347 -25.51 42.55 26.37
N PRO A 348 -24.82 41.47 25.95
CA PRO A 348 -24.85 40.23 26.70
C PRO A 348 -24.30 40.45 28.12
N PRO A 349 -25.02 40.04 29.17
CA PRO A 349 -24.46 40.03 30.52
C PRO A 349 -23.25 39.08 30.52
N LYS A 350 -22.20 39.43 31.27
CA LYS A 350 -21.03 38.57 31.54
C LYS A 350 -21.52 37.24 32.09
N SER A 351 -21.76 36.27 31.21
CA SER A 351 -22.19 34.93 31.59
C SER A 351 -21.03 34.27 32.31
N LEU A 352 -21.30 33.75 33.50
CA LEU A 352 -20.50 32.70 34.12
C LEU A 352 -20.17 31.70 33.01
N ALA A 353 -18.88 31.45 32.78
CA ALA A 353 -18.41 30.62 31.67
C ALA A 353 -19.06 29.22 31.78
N VAL A 354 -20.19 29.03 31.12
CA VAL A 354 -20.80 27.72 30.91
C VAL A 354 -19.77 26.96 30.09
N ILE A 355 -19.14 25.95 30.69
CA ILE A 355 -18.17 25.10 30.02
C ILE A 355 -18.89 24.43 28.86
N ARG A 356 -18.71 24.98 27.66
CA ARG A 356 -19.32 24.45 26.44
C ARG A 356 -18.49 23.28 25.98
N TRP A 357 -18.98 22.08 26.27
CA TRP A 357 -18.40 20.85 25.75
C TRP A 357 -18.61 20.81 24.25
N THR A 358 -17.51 20.77 23.50
CA THR A 358 -17.54 20.65 22.03
C THR A 358 -17.06 19.26 21.64
N ARG A 359 -17.57 18.71 20.53
CA ARG A 359 -17.14 17.40 20.03
C ARG A 359 -15.62 17.43 19.80
N SER A 360 -14.90 16.54 20.48
CA SER A 360 -13.45 16.43 20.34
C SER A 360 -13.16 15.58 19.10
N THR A 361 -12.74 16.24 18.01
CA THR A 361 -12.35 15.58 16.75
C THR A 361 -10.84 15.41 16.62
N THR A 362 -10.06 15.81 17.63
CA THR A 362 -8.60 15.83 17.56
C THR A 362 -8.01 14.49 17.97
N PHE A 363 -7.05 14.01 17.18
CA PHE A 363 -6.39 12.72 17.37
C PHE A 363 -5.55 12.67 18.66
N TRP A 364 -4.65 13.65 18.84
CA TRP A 364 -3.66 13.60 19.93
C TRP A 364 -4.23 13.56 21.34
N PRO A 365 -5.23 14.37 21.73
CA PRO A 365 -5.77 14.30 23.08
C PRO A 365 -6.39 12.93 23.36
N ARG A 366 -7.02 12.30 22.37
CA ARG A 366 -7.61 10.97 22.51
C ARG A 366 -6.53 9.88 22.56
N LEU A 367 -5.50 9.95 21.71
CA LEU A 367 -4.38 9.00 21.77
C LEU A 367 -3.65 9.11 23.12
N GLY A 368 -3.33 10.34 23.53
CA GLY A 368 -2.67 10.62 24.81
C GLY A 368 -3.46 10.10 26.00
N ALA A 369 -4.78 10.25 26.01
CA ALA A 369 -5.64 9.71 27.06
C ALA A 369 -5.51 8.19 27.16
N ASN A 370 -5.62 7.49 26.03
CA ASN A 370 -5.49 6.03 26.00
C ASN A 370 -4.09 5.54 26.39
N VAL A 371 -3.03 6.27 26.02
CA VAL A 371 -1.65 5.94 26.43
C VAL A 371 -1.48 6.13 27.93
N ILE A 372 -1.95 7.23 28.51
CA ILE A 372 -1.92 7.47 29.95
C ILE A 372 -2.64 6.34 30.69
N ASP A 373 -3.85 6.01 30.27
CA ASP A 373 -4.63 4.91 30.85
C ASP A 373 -3.88 3.57 30.74
N LEU A 374 -3.27 3.28 29.59
CA LEU A 374 -2.56 2.03 29.36
C LEU A 374 -1.33 1.93 30.25
N LEU A 375 -0.57 3.02 30.40
CA LEU A 375 0.58 3.08 31.28
C LEU A 375 0.19 2.90 32.74
N ILE A 376 -0.91 3.53 33.19
CA ILE A 376 -1.41 3.37 34.56
C ILE A 376 -1.79 1.91 34.83
N VAL A 377 -2.59 1.31 33.96
CA VAL A 377 -3.04 -0.08 34.12
C VAL A 377 -1.86 -1.05 34.02
N ALA A 378 -0.97 -0.86 33.04
CA ALA A 378 0.21 -1.72 32.86
C ALA A 378 1.18 -1.62 34.03
N ALA A 379 1.44 -0.41 34.55
CA ALA A 379 2.29 -0.21 35.71
C ALA A 379 1.70 -0.87 36.97
N LEU A 380 0.39 -0.73 37.20
CA LEU A 380 -0.29 -1.38 38.32
C LEU A 380 -0.23 -2.91 38.22
N VAL A 381 -0.53 -3.46 37.05
CA VAL A 381 -0.47 -4.92 36.80
C VAL A 381 0.95 -5.44 36.92
N HIS A 382 1.95 -4.65 36.49
CA HIS A 382 3.36 -4.99 36.63
C HIS A 382 3.81 -4.98 38.09
N PHE A 383 3.45 -3.95 38.85
CA PHE A 383 3.74 -3.83 40.28
C PHE A 383 3.14 -4.98 41.09
N LEU A 384 1.95 -5.45 40.72
CA LEU A 384 1.29 -6.59 41.36
C LEU A 384 1.81 -7.95 40.87
N GLY A 385 2.71 -8.00 39.89
CA GLY A 385 3.30 -9.25 39.36
C GLY A 385 2.33 -10.15 38.60
N VAL A 386 1.18 -9.64 38.19
CA VAL A 386 0.07 -10.44 37.60
C VAL A 386 -0.16 -10.12 36.12
N HIS A 387 0.89 -10.19 35.30
CA HIS A 387 0.83 -9.77 33.89
C HIS A 387 -0.29 -10.42 33.05
N ARG A 388 -0.73 -11.64 33.41
CA ARG A 388 -1.81 -12.36 32.72
C ARG A 388 -3.16 -11.65 32.78
N ILE A 389 -3.38 -10.75 33.73
CA ILE A 389 -4.66 -10.04 33.89
C ILE A 389 -4.69 -8.68 33.20
N LEU A 390 -3.70 -8.32 32.38
CA LEU A 390 -3.63 -6.98 31.77
C LEU A 390 -4.89 -6.61 30.98
N LEU A 391 -5.37 -7.50 30.10
CA LEU A 391 -6.55 -7.27 29.28
C LEU A 391 -7.85 -7.20 30.09
N PRO A 392 -8.15 -8.14 31.01
CA PRO A 392 -9.33 -7.99 31.86
C PRO A 392 -9.23 -6.79 32.82
N ALA A 393 -8.04 -6.45 33.33
CA ALA A 393 -7.82 -5.25 34.14
C ALA A 393 -8.10 -3.97 33.34
N TRP A 394 -7.68 -3.92 32.07
CA TRP A 394 -7.98 -2.82 31.15
C TRP A 394 -9.48 -2.61 30.97
N VAL A 395 -10.24 -3.69 30.71
CA VAL A 395 -11.70 -3.62 30.54
C VAL A 395 -12.38 -3.19 31.85
N LEU A 396 -12.00 -3.80 32.98
CA LEU A 396 -12.59 -3.51 34.28
C LEU A 396 -12.36 -2.05 34.70
N TYR A 397 -11.13 -1.57 34.54
CA TYR A 397 -10.78 -0.17 34.79
C TYR A 397 -11.64 0.79 33.96
N ARG A 398 -11.74 0.57 32.63
CA ARG A 398 -12.52 1.45 31.76
C ARG A 398 -14.01 1.39 32.06
N PHE A 399 -14.55 0.20 32.32
CA PHE A 399 -15.94 0.04 32.72
C PHE A 399 -16.26 0.83 33.99
N ALA A 400 -15.46 0.66 35.05
CA ALA A 400 -15.65 1.36 36.32
C ALA A 400 -15.57 2.88 36.14
N MET A 401 -14.58 3.35 35.38
CA MET A 401 -14.40 4.78 35.13
C MET A 401 -15.53 5.39 34.29
N TYR A 402 -15.99 4.71 33.25
CA TYR A 402 -17.11 5.20 32.44
C TYR A 402 -18.43 5.19 33.20
N ALA A 403 -18.71 4.13 33.96
CA ALA A 403 -19.90 4.05 34.80
C ALA A 403 -19.93 5.14 35.89
N TRP A 404 -18.76 5.52 36.42
CA TRP A 404 -18.67 6.53 37.48
C TRP A 404 -18.58 7.97 36.96
N ARG A 405 -17.59 8.26 36.10
CA ARG A 405 -17.21 9.63 35.73
C ARG A 405 -17.52 10.01 34.28
N SER A 406 -18.05 9.08 33.48
CA SER A 406 -18.16 9.24 32.03
C SER A 406 -16.82 9.63 31.37
N ALA A 407 -15.70 9.31 32.01
CA ALA A 407 -14.36 9.63 31.54
C ALA A 407 -13.34 8.72 32.23
N THR A 408 -12.27 8.35 31.53
CA THR A 408 -11.10 7.69 32.14
C THR A 408 -10.15 8.69 32.80
N ILE A 409 -9.16 8.22 33.56
CA ILE A 409 -8.15 9.11 34.18
C ILE A 409 -7.40 9.89 33.09
N GLY A 410 -6.96 9.22 32.02
CA GLY A 410 -6.31 9.87 30.88
C GLY A 410 -7.21 10.91 30.20
N GLU A 411 -8.49 10.59 30.03
CA GLU A 411 -9.47 11.54 29.48
C GLU A 411 -9.66 12.75 30.42
N ILE A 412 -9.76 12.54 31.73
CA ILE A 412 -9.87 13.61 32.73
C ILE A 412 -8.65 14.55 32.67
N VAL A 413 -7.44 14.00 32.65
CA VAL A 413 -6.18 14.77 32.57
C VAL A 413 -6.16 15.65 31.31
N LEU A 414 -6.70 15.15 30.20
CA LEU A 414 -6.74 15.85 28.93
C LEU A 414 -8.03 16.66 28.70
N ASN A 415 -8.85 16.84 29.73
CA ASN A 415 -10.11 17.61 29.69
C ASN A 415 -11.11 17.06 28.66
N LEU A 416 -11.14 15.74 28.52
CA LEU A 416 -12.06 14.98 27.70
C LEU A 416 -13.13 14.32 28.55
N ARG A 417 -14.29 14.10 27.96
CA ARG A 417 -15.40 13.36 28.56
C ARG A 417 -16.18 12.63 27.49
N VAL A 418 -16.81 11.51 27.84
CA VAL A 418 -17.68 10.73 26.95
C VAL A 418 -19.14 11.11 27.20
N GLN A 419 -19.87 11.28 26.10
CA GLN A 419 -21.32 11.48 26.08
C GLN A 419 -21.94 10.51 25.07
N LYS A 420 -23.22 10.20 25.24
CA LYS A 420 -24.00 9.52 24.21
C LYS A 420 -24.32 10.48 23.05
N LEU A 421 -24.83 9.94 21.94
CA LEU A 421 -25.23 10.75 20.78
C LEU A 421 -26.38 11.73 21.08
N ASP A 422 -27.21 11.44 22.09
CA ASP A 422 -28.27 12.32 22.60
C ASP A 422 -27.74 13.47 23.49
N GLY A 423 -26.42 13.49 23.79
CA GLY A 423 -25.77 14.47 24.67
C GLY A 423 -25.82 14.10 26.15
N SER A 424 -26.48 13.01 26.54
CA SER A 424 -26.49 12.53 27.92
C SER A 424 -25.14 11.93 28.33
N LEU A 425 -24.87 11.95 29.65
CA LEU A 425 -23.67 11.34 30.22
C LEU A 425 -23.82 9.81 30.29
N VAL A 426 -22.69 9.10 30.24
CA VAL A 426 -22.64 7.63 30.36
C VAL A 426 -22.72 7.17 31.83
N THR A 427 -22.58 8.10 32.78
CA THR A 427 -22.62 7.83 34.22
C THR A 427 -23.96 7.21 34.61
N GLY A 428 -23.91 6.07 35.31
CA GLY A 428 -25.10 5.31 35.71
C GLY A 428 -25.67 4.39 34.62
N ASP A 429 -25.23 4.50 33.36
CA ASP A 429 -25.57 3.55 32.30
C ASP A 429 -24.49 2.47 32.17
N TYR A 430 -24.64 1.42 32.97
CA TYR A 430 -23.75 0.27 32.97
C TYR A 430 -23.74 -0.48 31.64
N GLY A 431 -24.86 -0.49 30.88
CA GLY A 431 -24.95 -1.16 29.60
C GLY A 431 -24.03 -0.49 28.57
N THR A 432 -24.19 0.81 28.38
CA THR A 432 -23.34 1.60 27.47
C THR A 432 -21.88 1.59 27.92
N ALA A 433 -21.63 1.72 29.24
CA ALA A 433 -20.27 1.67 29.78
C ALA A 433 -19.57 0.32 29.51
N LEU A 434 -20.27 -0.80 29.68
CA LEU A 434 -19.73 -2.15 29.46
C LEU A 434 -19.48 -2.41 27.97
N VAL A 435 -20.43 -2.09 27.10
CA VAL A 435 -20.28 -2.23 25.64
C VAL A 435 -19.09 -1.41 25.15
N ARG A 436 -18.93 -0.17 25.64
CA ARG A 436 -17.78 0.68 25.32
C ARG A 436 -16.47 0.11 25.84
N ALA A 437 -16.44 -0.43 27.06
CA ALA A 437 -15.24 -1.04 27.64
C ALA A 437 -14.81 -2.30 26.88
N LEU A 438 -15.74 -3.20 26.55
CA LEU A 438 -15.44 -4.42 25.78
C LEU A 438 -15.02 -4.11 24.34
N SER A 439 -15.70 -3.18 23.67
CA SER A 439 -15.31 -2.75 22.31
C SER A 439 -13.97 -2.02 22.28
N SER A 440 -13.50 -1.45 23.40
CA SER A 440 -12.14 -0.91 23.49
C SER A 440 -11.07 -2.01 23.39
N LEU A 441 -11.38 -3.26 23.79
CA LEU A 441 -10.49 -4.40 23.59
C LEU A 441 -10.40 -4.77 22.10
N LEU A 442 -11.53 -4.75 21.38
CA LEU A 442 -11.54 -4.91 19.92
C LEU A 442 -10.73 -3.82 19.21
N SER A 443 -10.69 -2.62 19.78
CA SER A 443 -9.85 -1.52 19.27
C SER A 443 -8.36 -1.75 19.55
N LEU A 444 -8.03 -2.42 20.67
CA LEU A 444 -6.66 -2.65 21.14
C LEU A 444 -5.99 -3.88 20.49
N LEU A 445 -6.72 -4.99 20.34
CA LEU A 445 -6.22 -6.27 19.82
C LEU A 445 -5.51 -6.18 18.47
N PRO A 446 -6.01 -5.44 17.45
CA PRO A 446 -5.29 -5.25 16.18
C PRO A 446 -4.20 -4.18 16.33
N LEU A 447 -3.34 -4.29 17.35
CA LEU A 447 -2.26 -3.34 17.67
C LEU A 447 -2.73 -1.88 17.77
N GLY A 448 -3.94 -1.68 18.30
CA GLY A 448 -4.52 -0.35 18.48
C GLY A 448 -5.17 0.26 17.23
N LEU A 449 -5.32 -0.47 16.12
CA LEU A 449 -5.91 0.03 14.88
C LEU A 449 -7.27 0.73 15.07
N GLY A 450 -8.11 0.24 15.99
CA GLY A 450 -9.40 0.86 16.28
C GLY A 450 -9.29 2.24 16.94
N PHE A 451 -8.18 2.53 17.63
CA PHE A 451 -7.86 3.87 18.14
C PHE A 451 -7.33 4.78 17.03
N PHE A 452 -6.53 4.25 16.10
CA PHE A 452 -6.06 5.01 14.93
C PHE A 452 -7.18 5.30 13.92
N TRP A 453 -8.32 4.60 13.99
CA TRP A 453 -9.44 4.77 13.06
C TRP A 453 -9.98 6.21 12.96
N ILE A 454 -9.85 7.00 14.03
CA ILE A 454 -10.14 8.43 14.03
C ILE A 454 -9.39 9.22 12.94
N LEU A 455 -8.22 8.74 12.49
CA LEU A 455 -7.45 9.33 11.39
C LEU A 455 -8.10 9.13 10.03
N PHE A 456 -9.08 8.25 9.91
CA PHE A 456 -9.78 7.95 8.66
C PHE A 456 -11.23 8.42 8.72
N ASP A 457 -11.90 8.23 9.87
CA ASP A 457 -13.30 8.55 10.06
C ASP A 457 -13.60 10.06 9.90
N PRO A 458 -14.55 10.46 9.03
CA PRO A 458 -14.90 11.88 8.83
C PRO A 458 -15.47 12.54 10.08
N ALA A 459 -16.15 11.77 10.94
CA ALA A 459 -16.77 12.21 12.18
C ALA A 459 -15.81 12.15 13.39
N GLY A 460 -14.58 11.66 13.18
CA GLY A 460 -13.56 11.55 14.21
C GLY A 460 -13.90 10.50 15.29
N GLU A 461 -14.60 9.44 14.92
CA GLU A 461 -15.01 8.35 15.82
C GLU A 461 -14.04 7.17 15.74
N THR A 462 -13.79 6.55 16.88
CA THR A 462 -13.09 5.26 16.98
C THR A 462 -14.09 4.09 16.90
N TRP A 463 -13.61 2.86 16.76
CA TRP A 463 -14.51 1.70 16.68
C TRP A 463 -15.40 1.54 17.93
N HIS A 464 -14.83 1.74 19.12
CA HIS A 464 -15.58 1.66 20.38
C HIS A 464 -16.54 2.84 20.58
N ASP A 465 -16.28 4.01 19.99
CA ASP A 465 -17.24 5.11 19.93
C ASP A 465 -18.49 4.72 19.12
N LYS A 466 -18.27 4.15 17.92
CA LYS A 466 -19.35 3.74 17.01
C LYS A 466 -20.19 2.61 17.58
N ILE A 467 -19.54 1.56 18.10
CA ILE A 467 -20.23 0.38 18.63
C ILE A 467 -21.08 0.75 19.85
N ALA A 468 -20.60 1.65 20.70
CA ALA A 468 -21.33 2.07 21.90
C ALA A 468 -22.29 3.25 21.67
N GLY A 469 -22.36 3.83 20.46
CA GLY A 469 -23.20 5.01 20.21
C GLY A 469 -22.80 6.21 21.08
N THR A 470 -21.50 6.46 21.20
CA THR A 470 -20.94 7.49 22.08
C THR A 470 -19.96 8.40 21.35
N GLN A 471 -19.77 9.60 21.87
CA GLN A 471 -18.85 10.60 21.35
C GLN A 471 -18.01 11.18 22.48
N VAL A 472 -16.74 11.50 22.19
CA VAL A 472 -15.86 12.19 23.14
C VAL A 472 -15.96 13.69 22.89
N VAL A 473 -16.20 14.44 23.96
CA VAL A 473 -16.26 15.90 23.99
C VAL A 473 -15.08 16.47 24.77
N SER A 474 -14.69 17.69 24.44
CA SER A 474 -13.60 18.45 25.07
C SER A 474 -14.15 19.74 25.66
N SER A 475 -13.69 20.09 26.87
CA SER A 475 -13.95 21.40 27.49
C SER A 475 -12.89 22.44 27.13
N ARG A 476 -11.76 22.03 26.53
CA ARG A 476 -10.78 22.99 25.98
C ARG A 476 -11.41 23.74 24.80
N PRO A 477 -11.25 25.08 24.72
CA PRO A 477 -11.61 25.83 23.53
C PRO A 477 -10.92 25.21 22.29
N PRO A 478 -11.63 25.03 21.16
CA PRO A 478 -10.98 24.57 19.95
C PRO A 478 -9.86 25.56 19.58
N ALA A 479 -8.68 25.06 19.23
CA ALA A 479 -7.52 25.88 18.85
C ALA A 479 -7.80 26.82 17.65
N HIS A 480 -8.91 26.58 16.95
CA HIS A 480 -9.51 27.48 15.97
C HIS A 480 -11.03 27.45 16.15
N PRO A 481 -11.69 28.56 16.50
CA PRO A 481 -13.14 28.64 16.42
C PRO A 481 -13.59 28.32 14.99
N PRO A 482 -14.67 27.54 14.76
CA PRO A 482 -15.30 27.53 13.46
C PRO A 482 -15.61 28.98 13.06
N ALA A 483 -15.28 29.36 11.82
CA ALA A 483 -15.56 30.70 11.32
C ALA A 483 -17.04 31.03 11.59
N PRO A 484 -17.36 32.24 12.08
CA PRO A 484 -18.75 32.63 12.27
C PRO A 484 -19.50 32.45 10.95
N PRO A 485 -20.77 32.00 10.99
CA PRO A 485 -21.57 31.85 9.77
C PRO A 485 -21.53 33.16 9.00
N VAL A 486 -21.08 33.09 7.74
CA VAL A 486 -21.05 34.24 6.83
C VAL A 486 -22.48 34.78 6.76
N PRO A 487 -22.72 36.06 7.10
CA PRO A 487 -24.05 36.66 6.94
C PRO A 487 -24.53 36.42 5.50
N PRO A 488 -25.82 36.08 5.30
CA PRO A 488 -26.34 35.92 3.95
C PRO A 488 -26.01 37.18 3.14
N ALA A 489 -25.42 36.97 1.96
CA ALA A 489 -25.06 38.07 1.07
C ALA A 489 -26.30 38.97 0.87
N PRO A 490 -26.15 40.32 0.97
CA PRO A 490 -27.26 41.21 0.70
C PRO A 490 -27.80 40.91 -0.69
N LYS A 491 -29.13 40.71 -0.78
CA LYS A 491 -29.81 40.49 -2.06
C LYS A 491 -29.43 41.64 -3.01
N PRO A 492 -29.09 41.35 -4.28
CA PRO A 492 -28.86 42.40 -5.25
C PRO A 492 -30.12 43.28 -5.34
N GLU A 493 -29.95 44.58 -5.13
CA GLU A 493 -31.02 45.56 -5.36
C GLU A 493 -31.50 45.43 -6.81
N PRO A 494 -32.81 45.45 -7.05
CA PRO A 494 -33.33 45.49 -8.41
C PRO A 494 -32.87 46.81 -9.04
N GLY A 495 -32.03 46.69 -10.07
CA GLY A 495 -31.59 47.83 -10.88
C GLY A 495 -32.80 48.58 -11.46
N PRO A 496 -32.66 49.89 -11.71
CA PRO A 496 -33.77 50.71 -12.17
C PRO A 496 -34.30 50.19 -13.51
N SER A 497 -35.62 50.03 -13.59
CA SER A 497 -36.34 49.75 -14.83
C SER A 497 -36.15 50.92 -15.79
N GLU A 498 -35.36 50.73 -16.84
CA GLU A 498 -35.41 51.62 -18.00
C GLU A 498 -36.73 51.37 -18.76
N LYS A 499 -37.49 52.45 -18.93
CA LYS A 499 -38.63 52.57 -19.84
C LYS A 499 -38.16 53.04 -21.20
#